data_AF-A0A960IQB0-F1
#
_entry.id   AF-A0A960IQB0-F1
#
_cell.length_a   1.000
_cell.length_b   1.000
_cell.length_c   1.000
_cell.angle_alpha   90.00
_cell.angle_beta   90.00
_cell.angle_gamma   90.00
#
_symmetry.space_group_name_H-M   'P 1'
#
loop_
_entity.id
_entity.type
_entity.pdbx_description
1 polymer ?
#
loop_
_entity_poly.entity_id
_entity_poly.type
_entity_poly.pdbx_seq_one_letter_code
_entity_poly.pdbx_strand_id
1 'polypeptide(L)'
;MPTDDDATEVTMVLLDADTVAGWRRSKPSLEQLRLATEHLQDQHPGVKVAVVADSSIKWALDESEHDAFEEAIVARNVVCAPAGTIDGTDGWVGAILERARSNGESVVMVTDRAVGGVPVARLGHSEGRFSFDLDGASEVSSDRAAPQWRRRRR
;
A
#
# COMPACT_ATOMS: atom_id res chain seq x y z
N MET A 1 -35.92 3.12 8.96
CA MET A 1 -34.74 3.02 9.83
C MET A 1 -33.60 2.56 8.95
N PRO A 2 -32.56 3.37 8.69
CA PRO A 2 -31.35 2.80 8.11
C PRO A 2 -30.73 1.89 9.18
N THR A 3 -30.47 0.65 8.83
CA THR A 3 -29.75 -0.32 9.67
C THR A 3 -28.27 0.07 9.69
N ASP A 4 -27.65 -0.01 10.86
CA ASP A 4 -26.22 0.26 11.12
C ASP A 4 -25.26 -0.74 10.44
N ASP A 5 -25.49 -1.11 9.17
CA ASP A 5 -24.74 -2.16 8.47
C ASP A 5 -24.26 -1.76 7.07
N ASP A 6 -24.17 -0.45 6.79
CA ASP A 6 -23.43 0.03 5.61
C ASP A 6 -21.97 0.27 6.01
N ALA A 7 -21.33 -0.76 6.58
CA ALA A 7 -19.87 -0.83 6.56
C ALA A 7 -19.52 -0.88 5.08
N THR A 8 -19.01 0.23 4.55
CA THR A 8 -18.78 0.38 3.11
C THR A 8 -17.80 -0.70 2.67
N GLU A 9 -18.33 -1.76 2.05
CA GLU A 9 -17.56 -2.94 1.65
C GLU A 9 -16.34 -2.48 0.85
N VAL A 10 -15.15 -2.92 1.24
CA VAL A 10 -13.91 -2.50 0.59
C VAL A 10 -13.95 -2.94 -0.86
N THR A 11 -13.91 -1.98 -1.79
CA THR A 11 -13.99 -2.28 -3.23
C THR A 11 -12.61 -2.30 -3.90
N MET A 12 -11.63 -1.64 -3.27
CA MET A 12 -10.28 -1.52 -3.80
C MET A 12 -9.24 -1.57 -2.68
N VAL A 13 -8.16 -2.31 -2.92
CA VAL A 13 -6.96 -2.32 -2.08
C VAL A 13 -5.78 -1.78 -2.86
N LEU A 14 -5.13 -0.77 -2.30
CA LEU A 14 -3.82 -0.28 -2.73
C LEU A 14 -2.74 -1.04 -1.95
N LEU A 15 -1.92 -1.80 -2.66
CA LEU A 15 -0.83 -2.56 -2.06
C LEU A 15 0.48 -1.79 -2.26
N ASP A 16 1.08 -1.30 -1.19
CA ASP A 16 2.40 -0.65 -1.22
C ASP A 16 3.50 -1.68 -1.46
N ALA A 17 4.07 -1.66 -2.66
CA ALA A 17 5.10 -2.58 -3.09
C ALA A 17 6.33 -2.52 -2.18
N ASP A 18 6.75 -1.33 -1.74
CA ASP A 18 7.91 -1.14 -0.89
C ASP A 18 7.71 -1.82 0.47
N THR A 19 6.53 -1.63 1.07
CA THR A 19 6.15 -2.29 2.32
C THR A 19 6.10 -3.80 2.16
N VAL A 20 5.39 -4.30 1.15
CA VAL A 20 5.11 -5.74 1.02
C VAL A 20 6.33 -6.50 0.55
N ALA A 21 7.08 -6.00 -0.43
CA ALA A 21 8.30 -6.63 -0.89
C ALA A 21 9.37 -6.64 0.22
N GLY A 22 9.43 -5.58 1.04
CA GLY A 22 10.38 -5.44 2.16
C GLY A 22 9.94 -6.13 3.46
N TRP A 23 8.71 -6.61 3.56
CA TRP A 23 8.14 -7.09 4.82
C TRP A 23 9.00 -8.16 5.50
N ARG A 24 9.56 -7.82 6.67
CA ARG A 24 10.44 -8.67 7.48
C ARG A 24 11.67 -9.20 6.72
N ARG A 25 12.18 -8.45 5.74
CA ARG A 25 13.39 -8.76 5.00
C ARG A 25 14.43 -7.64 5.12
N SER A 26 15.70 -7.99 4.89
CA SER A 26 16.78 -7.01 4.76
C SER A 26 16.91 -6.44 3.34
N LYS A 27 16.43 -7.19 2.33
CA LYS A 27 16.26 -6.74 0.95
C LYS A 27 14.83 -7.06 0.49
N PRO A 28 14.17 -6.15 -0.24
CA PRO A 28 12.88 -6.43 -0.84
C PRO A 28 12.96 -7.62 -1.82
N SER A 29 11.82 -8.26 -2.08
CA SER A 29 11.72 -9.36 -3.04
C SER A 29 10.43 -9.25 -3.85
N LEU A 30 10.57 -9.34 -5.17
CA LEU A 30 9.45 -9.30 -6.10
C LEU A 30 8.59 -10.56 -5.99
N GLU A 31 9.21 -11.71 -5.73
CA GLU A 31 8.50 -12.95 -5.46
C GLU A 31 7.60 -12.85 -4.22
N GLN A 32 8.08 -12.19 -3.16
CA GLN A 32 7.25 -11.94 -1.97
C GLN A 32 6.04 -11.05 -2.29
N LEU A 33 6.24 -10.01 -3.10
CA LEU A 33 5.16 -9.13 -3.55
C LEU A 33 4.11 -9.89 -4.38
N ARG A 34 4.57 -10.77 -5.30
CA ARG A 34 3.70 -11.62 -6.12
C ARG A 34 2.85 -12.54 -5.24
N LEU A 35 3.48 -13.30 -4.35
CA LEU A 35 2.78 -14.23 -3.43
C LEU A 35 1.80 -13.50 -2.51
N ALA A 36 2.16 -12.32 -2.00
CA ALA A 36 1.27 -11.51 -1.18
C ALA A 36 0.05 -11.04 -1.99
N THR A 37 0.26 -10.62 -3.25
CA THR A 37 -0.82 -10.20 -4.15
C THR A 37 -1.78 -11.36 -4.47
N GLU A 38 -1.25 -12.55 -4.74
CA GLU A 38 -2.05 -13.76 -4.96
C GLU A 38 -2.86 -14.14 -3.73
N HIS A 39 -2.23 -14.16 -2.54
CA HIS A 39 -2.94 -14.42 -1.30
C HIS A 39 -4.05 -13.40 -1.01
N LEU A 40 -3.84 -12.12 -1.35
CA LEU A 40 -4.84 -11.06 -1.19
C LEU A 40 -6.03 -11.33 -2.12
N GLN A 41 -5.78 -11.63 -3.39
CA GLN A 41 -6.81 -11.93 -4.38
C GLN A 41 -7.60 -13.19 -4.01
N ASP A 42 -6.93 -14.22 -3.49
CA ASP A 42 -7.58 -15.45 -3.01
C ASP A 42 -8.48 -15.22 -1.78
N GLN A 43 -8.05 -14.34 -0.86
CA GLN A 43 -8.82 -13.99 0.34
C GLN A 43 -10.00 -13.08 0.03
N HIS A 44 -9.86 -12.21 -0.97
CA HIS A 44 -10.82 -11.16 -1.30
C HIS A 44 -11.10 -11.10 -2.81
N PRO A 45 -11.74 -12.14 -3.40
CA PRO A 45 -11.91 -12.26 -4.85
C PRO A 45 -12.79 -11.18 -5.51
N GLY A 46 -13.56 -10.42 -4.71
CA GLY A 46 -14.38 -9.30 -5.18
C GLY A 46 -13.67 -7.94 -5.18
N VAL A 47 -12.45 -7.86 -4.64
CA VAL A 47 -11.75 -6.60 -4.42
C VAL A 47 -10.77 -6.32 -5.54
N LYS A 48 -10.78 -5.09 -6.07
CA LYS A 48 -9.77 -4.64 -7.03
C LYS A 48 -8.45 -4.44 -6.31
N VAL A 49 -7.39 -5.09 -6.78
CA VAL A 49 -6.04 -4.90 -6.22
C VAL A 49 -5.21 -4.06 -7.18
N ALA A 50 -4.63 -2.97 -6.69
CA ALA A 50 -3.63 -2.20 -7.41
C ALA A 50 -2.34 -2.13 -6.60
N VAL A 51 -1.24 -2.60 -7.19
CA VAL A 51 0.08 -2.52 -6.56
C VAL A 51 0.73 -1.21 -6.96
N VAL A 52 1.02 -0.39 -5.96
CA VAL A 52 1.62 0.94 -6.09
C VAL A 52 3.04 0.90 -5.55
N ALA A 53 3.99 1.51 -6.25
CA ALA A 53 5.39 1.49 -5.85
C ALA A 53 6.03 2.88 -5.90
N ASP A 54 7.00 3.11 -5.04
CA ASP A 54 7.97 4.17 -5.28
C ASP A 54 8.87 3.77 -6.46
N SER A 55 9.12 4.71 -7.38
CA SER A 55 9.95 4.45 -8.56
C SER A 55 11.39 4.00 -8.24
N SER A 56 11.86 4.22 -7.00
CA SER A 56 13.19 3.81 -6.56
C SER A 56 13.28 2.34 -6.12
N ILE A 57 12.17 1.62 -5.93
CA ILE A 57 12.18 0.23 -5.43
C ILE A 57 13.05 -0.70 -6.26
N LYS A 58 13.12 -0.48 -7.58
CA LYS A 58 13.97 -1.26 -8.50
C LYS A 58 15.39 -1.36 -7.95
N TRP A 59 15.96 -0.25 -7.49
CA TRP A 59 17.34 -0.17 -7.02
C TRP A 59 17.54 -0.73 -5.61
N ALA A 60 16.45 -1.03 -4.90
CA ALA A 60 16.48 -1.73 -3.62
C ALA A 60 16.38 -3.26 -3.79
N LEU A 61 15.84 -3.74 -4.90
CA LEU A 61 15.76 -5.17 -5.23
C LEU A 61 17.15 -5.78 -5.48
N ASP A 62 17.22 -7.10 -5.50
CA ASP A 62 18.40 -7.76 -6.05
C ASP A 62 18.50 -7.48 -7.55
N GLU A 63 19.72 -7.33 -8.07
CA GLU A 63 19.93 -7.02 -9.49
C GLU A 63 19.31 -8.09 -10.41
N SER A 64 19.25 -9.34 -9.94
CA SER A 64 18.60 -10.43 -10.67
C SER A 64 17.07 -10.30 -10.82
N GLU A 65 16.43 -9.45 -10.01
CA GLU A 65 14.97 -9.19 -10.05
C GLU A 65 14.64 -7.94 -10.89
N HIS A 66 15.63 -7.17 -11.39
CA HIS A 66 15.38 -5.93 -12.11
C HIS A 66 14.56 -6.11 -13.39
N ASP A 67 14.87 -7.11 -14.21
CA ASP A 67 14.16 -7.35 -15.48
C ASP A 67 12.72 -7.78 -15.21
N ALA A 68 12.52 -8.65 -14.22
CA ALA A 68 11.19 -9.07 -13.79
C ALA A 68 10.36 -7.89 -13.24
N PHE A 69 11.00 -6.93 -12.57
CA PHE A 69 10.32 -5.72 -12.10
C PHE A 69 9.86 -4.81 -13.26
N GLU A 70 10.72 -4.61 -14.27
CA GLU A 70 10.35 -3.87 -15.48
C GLU A 70 9.21 -4.55 -16.25
N GLU A 71 9.25 -5.88 -16.35
CA GLU A 71 8.15 -6.66 -16.92
C GLU A 71 6.85 -6.49 -16.13
N ALA A 72 6.91 -6.46 -14.80
CA ALA A 72 5.75 -6.20 -13.95
C ALA A 72 5.14 -4.81 -14.18
N ILE A 73 5.97 -3.79 -14.46
CA ILE A 73 5.51 -2.45 -14.85
C ILE A 73 4.82 -2.50 -16.21
N VAL A 74 5.44 -3.13 -17.21
CA VAL A 74 4.89 -3.25 -18.58
C VAL A 74 3.56 -4.01 -18.57
N ALA A 75 3.47 -5.08 -17.79
CA ALA A 75 2.25 -5.86 -17.58
C ALA A 75 1.18 -5.12 -16.76
N ARG A 76 1.51 -3.97 -16.17
CA ARG A 76 0.67 -3.19 -15.24
C ARG A 76 0.31 -3.94 -13.96
N ASN A 77 1.14 -4.92 -13.60
CA ASN A 77 1.05 -5.61 -12.31
C ASN A 77 1.57 -4.72 -11.18
N VAL A 78 2.49 -3.80 -11.49
CA VAL A 78 2.97 -2.75 -10.57
C VAL A 78 2.89 -1.41 -11.29
N VAL A 79 2.39 -0.39 -10.60
CA VAL A 79 2.37 0.99 -11.11
C VAL A 79 3.24 1.84 -10.20
N CYS A 80 4.29 2.43 -10.76
CA CYS A 80 5.15 3.34 -10.01
C CYS A 80 4.57 4.75 -10.00
N ALA A 81 4.75 5.46 -8.88
CA ALA A 81 4.48 6.89 -8.83
C ALA A 81 5.25 7.61 -9.94
N PRO A 82 4.60 8.48 -10.74
CA PRO A 82 5.28 9.24 -11.77
C PRO A 82 6.41 10.08 -11.20
N ALA A 83 7.55 10.13 -11.90
CA ALA A 83 8.67 10.95 -11.49
C ALA A 83 8.26 12.43 -11.38
N GLY A 84 8.64 13.06 -10.27
CA GLY A 84 8.32 14.47 -10.01
C GLY A 84 6.90 14.74 -9.50
N THR A 85 6.17 13.70 -9.06
CA THR A 85 4.86 13.89 -8.40
C THR A 85 5.02 14.78 -7.16
N ILE A 86 4.13 15.77 -7.03
CA ILE A 86 4.05 16.62 -5.84
C ILE A 86 3.82 15.71 -4.63
N ASP A 87 4.61 15.91 -3.57
CA ASP A 87 4.61 15.08 -2.36
C ASP A 87 4.95 13.59 -2.60
N GLY A 88 5.59 13.28 -3.74
CA GLY A 88 6.09 11.95 -4.07
C GLY A 88 4.99 10.89 -4.15
N THR A 89 5.32 9.67 -3.70
CA THR A 89 4.39 8.53 -3.71
C THR A 89 3.15 8.78 -2.85
N ASP A 90 3.28 9.49 -1.73
CA ASP A 90 2.14 9.80 -0.85
C ASP A 90 1.13 10.73 -1.55
N GLY A 91 1.62 11.78 -2.23
CA GLY A 91 0.77 12.67 -3.02
C GLY A 91 0.08 11.96 -4.19
N TRP A 92 0.79 11.01 -4.83
CA TRP A 92 0.20 10.18 -5.87
C TRP A 92 -0.92 9.28 -5.34
N VAL A 93 -0.73 8.62 -4.20
CA VAL A 93 -1.78 7.82 -3.54
C VAL A 93 -2.97 8.70 -3.18
N GLY A 94 -2.75 9.93 -2.71
CA GLY A 94 -3.83 10.90 -2.48
C GLY A 94 -4.67 11.16 -3.74
N ALA A 95 -4.03 11.32 -4.90
CA ALA A 95 -4.73 11.52 -6.18
C ALA A 95 -5.50 10.27 -6.63
N ILE A 96 -4.94 9.07 -6.42
CA ILE A 96 -5.64 7.80 -6.68
C ILE A 96 -6.90 7.72 -5.81
N LEU A 97 -6.77 8.03 -4.53
CA LEU A 97 -7.86 7.99 -3.56
C LEU A 97 -8.99 8.97 -3.90
N GLU A 98 -8.65 10.21 -4.26
CA GLU A 98 -9.62 11.20 -4.72
C GLU A 98 -10.39 10.68 -5.95
N ARG A 99 -9.67 10.11 -6.91
CA ARG A 99 -10.28 9.56 -8.12
C ARG A 99 -11.20 8.37 -7.82
N ALA A 100 -10.74 7.43 -6.99
CA ALA A 100 -11.52 6.26 -6.60
C ALA A 100 -12.81 6.66 -5.86
N ARG A 101 -12.71 7.59 -4.91
CA ARG A 101 -13.88 8.16 -4.21
C ARG A 101 -14.86 8.83 -5.16
N SER A 102 -14.37 9.57 -6.17
CA SER A 102 -15.24 10.16 -7.20
C SER A 102 -16.02 9.12 -8.01
N ASN A 103 -15.54 7.88 -8.05
CA ASN A 103 -16.21 6.75 -8.69
C ASN A 103 -17.07 5.92 -7.71
N GLY A 104 -17.16 6.33 -6.44
CA GLY A 104 -17.89 5.60 -5.40
C GLY A 104 -17.15 4.39 -4.84
N GLU A 105 -15.83 4.30 -5.01
CA GLU A 105 -15.03 3.19 -4.50
C GLU A 105 -14.63 3.42 -3.02
N SER A 106 -14.78 2.37 -2.21
CA SER A 106 -14.18 2.26 -0.87
C SER A 106 -12.76 1.72 -1.03
N VAL A 107 -11.77 2.48 -0.57
CA VAL A 107 -10.33 2.21 -0.75
C VAL A 107 -9.66 1.98 0.60
N VAL A 108 -8.88 0.90 0.68
CA VAL A 108 -7.98 0.60 1.81
C VAL A 108 -6.56 0.46 1.28
N MET A 109 -5.56 0.85 2.07
CA MET A 109 -4.14 0.68 1.72
C MET A 109 -3.45 -0.30 2.66
N VAL A 110 -2.56 -1.13 2.13
CA VAL A 110 -1.64 -1.95 2.92
C VAL A 110 -0.27 -1.31 2.83
N THR A 111 0.19 -0.69 3.91
CA THR A 111 1.48 0.04 3.99
C THR A 111 1.93 0.14 5.44
N ASP A 112 3.23 0.39 5.67
CA ASP A 112 3.77 0.73 6.99
C ASP A 112 3.76 2.23 7.30
N ARG A 113 3.27 3.06 6.37
CA ARG A 113 3.23 4.52 6.49
C ARG A 113 1.81 5.04 6.75
N ALA A 114 1.74 6.14 7.47
CA ALA A 114 0.50 6.91 7.55
C ALA A 114 0.35 7.74 6.27
N VAL A 115 -0.69 7.46 5.47
CA VAL A 115 -1.01 8.20 4.26
C VAL A 115 -2.33 8.95 4.50
N GLY A 116 -2.35 10.24 4.19
CA GLY A 116 -3.44 11.15 4.58
C GLY A 116 -4.80 10.70 4.04
N GLY A 117 -5.73 10.42 4.95
CA GLY A 117 -7.12 10.13 4.62
C GLY A 117 -7.39 8.78 3.96
N VAL A 118 -6.43 7.85 3.94
CA VAL A 118 -6.69 6.46 3.50
C VAL A 118 -6.65 5.52 4.71
N PRO A 119 -7.68 4.67 4.91
CA PRO A 119 -7.63 3.62 5.91
C PRO A 119 -6.50 2.64 5.62
N VAL A 120 -5.71 2.30 6.62
CA VAL A 120 -4.58 1.36 6.51
C VAL A 120 -4.96 0.01 7.11
N ALA A 121 -4.90 -1.05 6.31
CA ALA A 121 -5.08 -2.43 6.72
C ALA A 121 -3.78 -3.03 7.28
N ARG A 122 -3.93 -3.97 8.22
CA ARG A 122 -2.78 -4.67 8.80
C ARG A 122 -2.35 -5.84 7.92
N LEU A 123 -1.04 -5.92 7.69
CA LEU A 123 -0.40 -7.06 7.05
C LEU A 123 0.06 -8.07 8.10
N GLY A 124 -0.34 -9.32 7.93
CA GLY A 124 0.15 -10.47 8.68
C GLY A 124 0.89 -11.45 7.78
N HIS A 125 1.73 -12.29 8.38
CA HIS A 125 2.33 -13.42 7.68
C HIS A 125 2.56 -14.57 8.67
N SER A 126 1.97 -15.73 8.39
CA SER A 126 2.10 -16.95 9.19
C SER A 126 2.15 -18.17 8.28
N GLU A 127 3.07 -19.11 8.56
CA GLU A 127 3.16 -20.39 7.85
C GLU A 127 3.27 -20.26 6.32
N GLY A 128 3.96 -19.21 5.83
CA GLY A 128 4.13 -18.95 4.40
C GLY A 128 2.94 -18.27 3.72
N ARG A 129 1.90 -17.89 4.48
CA ARG A 129 0.71 -17.23 3.98
C ARG A 129 0.59 -15.81 4.51
N PHE A 130 0.34 -14.86 3.61
CA PHE A 130 0.01 -13.49 3.96
C PHE A 130 -1.46 -13.38 4.36
N SER A 131 -1.76 -12.53 5.35
CA SER A 131 -3.13 -12.19 5.74
C SER A 131 -3.33 -10.68 5.75
N PHE A 132 -4.55 -10.25 5.44
CA PHE A 132 -4.90 -8.84 5.29
C PHE A 132 -6.16 -8.53 6.10
N ASP A 133 -6.02 -7.71 7.14
CA ASP A 133 -7.15 -7.27 7.97
C ASP A 133 -7.77 -6.01 7.37
N LEU A 134 -8.64 -6.21 6.37
CA LEU A 134 -9.32 -5.11 5.67
C LEU A 134 -10.45 -4.50 6.52
N ASP A 135 -11.17 -5.33 7.28
CA ASP A 135 -12.28 -4.87 8.12
C ASP A 135 -11.79 -4.05 9.33
N GLY A 136 -10.58 -4.35 9.82
CA GLY A 136 -9.88 -3.58 10.84
C GLY A 136 -9.13 -2.35 10.33
N ALA A 137 -9.26 -2.01 9.05
CA ALA A 137 -8.57 -0.87 8.46
C ALA A 137 -9.04 0.45 9.10
N SER A 138 -8.11 1.34 9.42
CA SER A 138 -8.42 2.63 10.03
C SER A 138 -7.48 3.70 9.51
N GLU A 139 -7.97 4.94 9.42
CA GLU A 139 -7.12 6.08 9.05
C GLU A 139 -6.07 6.30 10.15
N VAL A 140 -4.80 6.25 9.76
CA VAL A 140 -3.69 6.53 10.65
C VAL A 140 -3.35 8.01 10.51
N SER A 141 -3.54 8.80 11.57
CA SER A 141 -3.12 10.21 11.58
C SER A 141 -1.62 10.29 11.29
N SER A 142 -1.25 11.06 10.26
CA SER A 142 0.12 11.34 9.88
C SER A 142 0.71 12.52 10.66
N ASP A 143 0.37 12.71 11.94
CA ASP A 143 0.95 13.74 12.84
C ASP A 143 2.47 13.56 13.03
N ARG A 144 3.22 13.81 11.95
CA ARG A 144 4.65 14.07 11.85
C ARG A 144 4.89 15.58 11.67
N ALA A 145 3.97 16.41 12.14
CA ALA A 145 4.12 17.86 12.19
C ALA A 145 4.47 18.35 13.61
N ALA A 146 5.54 17.84 14.22
CA ALA A 146 6.36 18.61 15.16
C ALA A 146 7.66 17.86 15.50
N PRO A 147 8.84 18.38 15.15
CA PRO A 147 10.05 17.98 15.86
C PRO A 147 9.89 18.41 17.32
N GLN A 148 9.74 17.44 18.24
CA GLN A 148 9.75 17.72 19.67
C GLN A 148 11.18 18.06 20.13
N TRP A 149 11.69 19.23 19.73
CA TRP A 149 12.91 19.80 20.28
C TRP A 149 12.63 20.31 21.69
N ARG A 150 12.63 19.41 22.67
CA ARG A 150 12.74 19.81 24.08
C ARG A 150 14.16 20.34 24.32
N ARG A 151 14.38 21.64 24.09
CA ARG A 151 15.54 22.33 24.64
C ARG A 151 15.43 22.27 26.17
N ARG A 152 16.15 21.35 26.81
CA ARG A 152 16.53 21.51 28.21
C ARG A 152 17.49 22.69 28.28
N ARG A 153 16.99 23.86 28.64
CA ARG A 153 17.84 24.95 29.15
C ARG A 153 18.37 24.50 30.51
N ARG A 154 19.69 24.41 30.64
CA ARG A 154 20.39 24.56 31.92
C ARG A 154 20.78 26.02 32.05
#